data_AF-X1G977-F1
#
_entry.id   AF-X1G977-F1
#
_cell.length_a   1.000
_cell.length_b   1.000
_cell.length_c   1.000
_cell.angle_alpha   90.00
_cell.angle_beta   90.00
_cell.angle_gamma   90.00
#
_symmetry.space_group_name_H-M   'P 1'
#
loop_
_entity.id
_entity.type
_entity.pdbx_description
1 polymer ?
#
loop_
_entity_poly.entity_id
_entity_poly.type
_entity_poly.pdbx_seq_one_letter_code
_entity_poly.pdbx_strand_id
1 'polypeptide(L)'
;MGTASYIPGRGAFLFQGEVVYTNGDTLAILSNDTWKVQTSSAWHRDAPRVSYALGFQEIYDARLAPENWTEKDFDDSKWASAMVIGRPPMAPWTSLVPRDIPM
;
A
#
# COMPACT_ATOMS: atom_id res chain seq x y z
N MET A 1 -3.38 17.74 6.29
CA MET A 1 -2.97 18.07 7.69
C MET A 1 -2.18 16.89 8.23
N GLY A 2 -0.99 17.11 8.79
CA GLY A 2 -0.10 16.05 9.30
C GLY A 2 -0.54 15.46 10.63
N THR A 3 0.35 14.68 11.24
CA THR A 3 0.28 14.22 12.63
C THR A 3 1.60 14.52 13.32
N ALA A 4 1.74 14.17 14.61
CA ALA A 4 3.01 14.39 15.33
C ALA A 4 4.18 13.54 14.77
N SER A 5 3.88 12.47 14.03
CA SER A 5 4.86 11.52 13.49
C SER A 5 4.85 11.42 11.97
N TYR A 6 3.98 12.15 11.27
CA TYR A 6 3.84 12.07 9.82
C TYR A 6 3.72 13.45 9.17
N ILE A 7 4.67 13.73 8.28
CA ILE A 7 4.65 14.88 7.39
C ILE A 7 3.89 14.47 6.11
N PRO A 8 2.79 15.16 5.76
CA PRO A 8 2.00 14.81 4.58
C PRO A 8 2.82 14.82 3.29
N GLY A 9 2.78 13.70 2.57
CA GLY A 9 3.22 13.59 1.18
C GLY A 9 2.02 13.29 0.27
N ARG A 10 2.20 12.31 -0.61
CA ARG A 10 1.13 11.70 -1.41
C ARG A 10 1.00 10.22 -1.07
N GLY A 11 -0.13 9.62 -1.42
CA GLY A 11 -0.26 8.16 -1.39
C GLY A 11 0.66 7.51 -2.42
N ALA A 12 1.41 6.50 -2.01
CA ALA A 12 2.22 5.64 -2.87
C ALA A 12 2.49 4.30 -2.18
N PHE A 13 2.79 3.29 -2.97
CA PHE A 13 3.23 1.99 -2.51
C PHE A 13 4.47 1.57 -3.32
N LEU A 14 5.48 1.03 -2.62
CA LEU A 14 6.70 0.50 -3.21
C LEU A 14 6.97 -0.86 -2.59
N PHE A 15 7.17 -1.87 -3.43
CA PHE A 15 7.49 -3.23 -3.02
C PHE A 15 8.48 -3.88 -3.98
N GLN A 16 9.42 -4.64 -3.41
CA GLN A 16 10.31 -5.54 -4.12
C GLN A 16 10.46 -6.81 -3.27
N GLY A 17 10.16 -7.95 -3.87
CA GLY A 17 10.42 -9.28 -3.32
C GLY A 17 11.21 -10.10 -4.32
N GLU A 18 12.05 -11.00 -3.81
CA GLU A 18 12.87 -11.90 -4.61
C GLU A 18 12.68 -13.33 -4.12
N VAL A 19 12.41 -14.25 -5.04
CA VAL A 19 12.32 -15.69 -4.78
C VAL A 19 13.46 -16.37 -5.49
N VAL A 20 14.39 -16.96 -4.73
CA VAL A 20 15.52 -17.72 -5.26
C VAL A 20 15.13 -19.20 -5.32
N TYR A 21 15.17 -19.77 -6.51
CA TYR A 21 14.88 -21.19 -6.76
C TYR A 21 16.12 -22.06 -6.48
N THR A 22 15.90 -23.37 -6.31
CA THR A 22 16.97 -24.34 -6.03
C THR A 22 18.00 -24.48 -7.15
N ASN A 23 17.62 -24.16 -8.40
CA ASN A 23 18.50 -24.14 -9.56
C ASN A 23 19.32 -22.85 -9.68
N GLY A 24 19.14 -21.88 -8.78
CA GLY A 24 19.82 -20.59 -8.79
C GLY A 24 19.08 -19.47 -9.53
N ASP A 25 17.98 -19.77 -10.23
CA ASP A 25 17.16 -18.74 -10.88
C ASP A 25 16.47 -17.86 -9.82
N THR A 26 16.23 -16.59 -10.16
CA THR A 26 15.55 -15.65 -9.27
C THR A 26 14.32 -15.06 -9.94
N LEU A 27 13.16 -15.17 -9.28
CA LEU A 27 11.95 -14.43 -9.64
C LEU A 27 11.89 -13.13 -8.85
N ALA A 28 11.90 -12.00 -9.56
CA ALA A 28 11.64 -10.69 -8.98
C ALA A 28 10.14 -10.36 -9.02
N ILE A 29 9.59 -9.94 -7.90
CA ILE A 29 8.21 -9.49 -7.74
C ILE A 29 8.26 -8.01 -7.37
N LEU A 30 7.92 -7.14 -8.32
CA LEU A 30 8.03 -5.69 -8.17
C LEU A 30 6.65 -5.05 -8.16
N SER A 31 6.45 -4.01 -7.35
CA SER A 31 5.32 -3.09 -7.53
C SER A 31 5.46 -2.33 -8.85
N ASN A 32 4.48 -2.45 -9.75
CA ASN A 32 4.46 -1.81 -11.06
C ASN A 32 3.00 -1.58 -11.53
N ASP A 33 2.79 -1.24 -12.80
CA ASP A 33 1.47 -1.00 -13.41
C ASP A 33 0.64 -2.26 -13.69
N THR A 34 1.22 -3.46 -13.52
CA THR A 34 0.46 -4.72 -13.63
C THR A 34 -0.35 -5.02 -12.37
N TRP A 35 -0.04 -4.37 -11.24
CA TRP A 35 -0.80 -4.50 -10.00
C TRP A 35 -2.20 -3.91 -10.14
N LYS A 36 -3.18 -4.53 -9.47
CA LYS A 36 -4.56 -4.06 -9.41
C LYS A 36 -4.84 -3.31 -8.13
N VAL A 37 -5.63 -2.23 -8.24
CA VAL A 37 -5.98 -1.34 -7.13
C VAL A 37 -7.45 -0.95 -7.18
N GLN A 38 -8.06 -0.83 -6.01
CA GLN A 38 -9.39 -0.29 -5.82
C GLN A 38 -9.43 0.55 -4.55
N THR A 39 -10.12 1.70 -4.59
CA THR A 39 -10.44 2.42 -3.35
C THR A 39 -11.48 1.63 -2.58
N SER A 40 -11.16 1.23 -1.35
CA SER A 40 -12.10 0.47 -0.55
C SER A 40 -13.30 1.32 -0.13
N SER A 41 -14.51 0.78 -0.33
CA SER A 41 -15.76 1.32 0.19
C SER A 41 -16.06 0.91 1.63
N ALA A 42 -15.27 0.00 2.20
CA ALA A 42 -15.51 -0.51 3.55
C ALA A 42 -15.09 0.47 4.65
N TRP A 43 -14.23 1.45 4.34
CA TRP A 43 -13.81 2.49 5.30
C TRP A 43 -14.52 3.82 5.04
N HIS A 44 -15.09 4.41 6.09
CA HIS A 44 -15.61 5.77 6.05
C HIS A 44 -14.49 6.80 5.95
N ARG A 45 -14.45 7.56 4.86
CA ARG A 45 -13.42 8.58 4.60
C ARG A 45 -13.58 9.85 5.45
N ASP A 46 -14.76 10.04 6.02
CA ASP A 46 -15.14 11.14 6.89
C ASP A 46 -15.05 10.78 8.39
N ALA A 47 -14.48 9.62 8.72
CA ALA A 47 -14.24 9.22 10.10
C ALA A 47 -13.43 10.29 10.85
N PRO A 48 -13.73 10.53 12.14
CA PRO A 48 -13.10 11.58 12.91
C PRO A 48 -11.61 11.29 13.16
N ARG A 49 -10.84 12.33 13.44
CA ARG A 49 -9.48 12.17 13.95
C ARG A 49 -9.50 11.63 15.38
N VAL A 50 -8.54 10.77 15.70
CA VAL A 50 -8.31 10.32 17.09
C VAL A 50 -7.88 11.51 17.95
N SER A 51 -6.94 12.32 17.45
CA SER A 51 -6.48 13.55 18.10
C SER A 51 -5.70 14.44 17.11
N TYR A 52 -5.21 15.58 17.57
CA TYR A 52 -4.25 16.39 16.80
C TYR A 52 -2.97 15.61 16.46
N ALA A 53 -2.49 14.78 17.39
CA ALA A 53 -1.22 14.09 17.28
C ALA A 53 -1.29 12.79 16.45
N LEU A 54 -2.48 12.24 16.22
CA LEU A 54 -2.70 10.95 15.58
C LEU A 54 -3.57 11.06 14.31
N GLY A 55 -3.71 9.93 13.61
CA GLY A 55 -4.53 9.81 12.41
C GLY A 55 -6.04 9.74 12.69
N PHE A 56 -6.74 8.97 11.87
CA PHE A 56 -8.20 8.83 11.92
C PHE A 56 -8.61 7.59 12.72
N GLN A 57 -9.74 7.68 13.41
CA GLN A 57 -10.39 6.51 13.98
C GLN A 57 -10.96 5.66 12.85
N GLU A 58 -10.83 4.34 12.94
CA GLU A 58 -11.43 3.45 11.97
C GLU A 58 -12.94 3.32 12.19
N ILE A 59 -13.71 3.52 11.12
CA ILE A 59 -15.11 3.12 11.03
C ILE A 59 -15.22 2.24 9.79
N TYR A 60 -15.38 0.94 10.04
CA TYR A 60 -15.32 -0.11 9.03
C TYR A 60 -16.64 -0.86 8.92
N ASP A 61 -17.14 -1.02 7.70
CA ASP A 61 -18.30 -1.84 7.37
C ASP A 61 -17.86 -3.09 6.61
N ALA A 62 -17.81 -4.22 7.32
CA ALA A 62 -17.40 -5.51 6.78
C ALA A 62 -18.28 -5.99 5.61
N ARG A 63 -19.52 -5.50 5.49
CA ARG A 63 -20.44 -5.88 4.40
C ARG A 63 -20.02 -5.32 3.04
N LEU A 64 -19.19 -4.26 3.05
CA LEU A 64 -18.71 -3.58 1.84
C LEU A 64 -17.29 -4.03 1.46
N ALA A 65 -16.67 -4.91 2.26
CA ALA A 65 -15.35 -5.42 2.00
C ALA A 65 -15.38 -6.48 0.90
N PRO A 66 -14.46 -6.44 -0.08
CA PRO A 66 -14.37 -7.51 -1.06
C PRO A 66 -13.93 -8.80 -0.36
N GLU A 67 -14.79 -9.81 -0.37
CA GLU A 67 -14.50 -11.11 0.26
C GLU A 67 -13.33 -11.79 -0.45
N ASN A 68 -12.39 -12.35 0.31
CA ASN A 68 -11.26 -13.15 -0.20
C ASN A 68 -10.34 -12.43 -1.20
N TRP A 69 -10.28 -11.10 -1.20
CA TRP A 69 -9.46 -10.34 -2.18
C TRP A 69 -7.96 -10.61 -2.10
N THR A 70 -7.48 -11.20 -0.99
CA THR A 70 -6.09 -11.61 -0.79
C THR A 70 -5.80 -13.03 -1.27
N GLU A 71 -6.82 -13.79 -1.67
CA GLU A 71 -6.66 -15.17 -2.13
C GLU A 71 -6.21 -15.24 -3.58
N LYS A 72 -5.44 -16.29 -3.93
CA LYS A 72 -4.83 -16.44 -5.26
C LYS A 72 -5.84 -16.47 -6.42
N ASP A 73 -7.07 -16.91 -6.16
CA ASP A 73 -8.12 -17.15 -7.16
C ASP A 73 -9.15 -16.00 -7.22
N PHE A 74 -8.88 -14.87 -6.55
CA PHE A 74 -9.77 -13.72 -6.60
C PHE A 74 -9.80 -13.07 -8.00
N ASP A 75 -11.00 -12.76 -8.50
CA ASP A 75 -11.19 -12.05 -9.77
C ASP A 75 -11.09 -10.53 -9.56
N ASP A 76 -9.90 -9.98 -9.82
CA ASP A 76 -9.60 -8.55 -9.77
C ASP A 76 -9.79 -7.83 -11.13
N SER A 77 -10.41 -8.47 -12.12
CA SER A 77 -10.53 -7.91 -13.49
C SER A 77 -11.25 -6.56 -13.56
N LYS A 78 -12.11 -6.27 -12.57
CA LYS A 78 -12.83 -4.99 -12.44
C LYS A 78 -12.03 -3.89 -11.75
N TRP A 79 -10.87 -4.21 -11.16
CA TRP A 79 -10.03 -3.24 -10.48
C TRP A 79 -9.18 -2.47 -11.50
N ALA A 80 -8.86 -1.23 -11.15
CA ALA A 80 -7.99 -0.41 -11.99
C ALA A 80 -6.55 -0.93 -11.91
N SER A 81 -5.80 -0.81 -13.00
CA SER A 81 -4.35 -0.99 -12.94
C SER A 81 -3.70 0.15 -12.14
N ALA A 82 -2.62 -0.16 -11.42
CA ALA A 82 -1.87 0.82 -10.65
C ALA A 82 -1.19 1.85 -11.58
N MET A 83 -1.10 3.09 -11.10
CA MET A 83 -0.38 4.16 -11.80
C MET A 83 1.07 4.23 -11.29
N VAL A 84 2.05 4.07 -12.17
CA VAL A 84 3.46 4.27 -11.84
C VAL A 84 3.75 5.77 -11.74
N ILE A 85 4.20 6.20 -10.57
CA ILE A 85 4.45 7.61 -10.26
C ILE A 85 5.91 8.04 -10.43
N GLY A 86 6.82 7.08 -10.66
CA GLY A 86 8.26 7.29 -10.88
C GLY A 86 9.13 6.17 -10.29
N ARG A 87 10.44 6.28 -10.48
CA ARG A 87 11.45 5.34 -9.96
C ARG A 87 12.01 5.84 -8.63
N PRO A 88 12.12 5.00 -7.58
CA PRO A 88 12.76 5.40 -6.33
C PRO A 88 14.29 5.51 -6.47
N PRO A 89 14.96 6.38 -5.68
CA PRO A 89 14.37 7.41 -4.84
C PRO A 89 13.82 8.58 -5.67
N MET A 90 12.75 9.23 -5.21
CA MET A 90 12.17 10.41 -5.85
C MET A 90 11.40 11.27 -4.84
N ALA A 91 11.23 12.56 -5.10
CA ALA A 91 10.42 13.42 -4.23
C ALA A 91 8.98 12.85 -4.04
N PRO A 92 8.42 12.88 -2.82
CA PRO A 92 9.01 13.41 -1.58
C PRO A 92 9.97 12.45 -0.86
N TRP A 93 10.06 11.17 -1.26
CA TRP A 93 10.94 10.15 -0.67
C TRP A 93 12.31 10.09 -1.37
N THR A 94 13.13 11.11 -1.13
CA THR A 94 14.45 11.27 -1.78
C THR A 94 15.53 10.33 -1.25
N SER A 95 15.28 9.62 -0.14
CA SER A 95 16.14 8.59 0.42
C SER A 95 15.30 7.47 1.02
N LEU A 96 15.66 6.22 0.74
CA LEU A 96 15.06 5.02 1.33
C LEU A 96 16.11 4.39 2.24
N VAL A 97 15.78 4.26 3.53
CA VAL A 97 16.70 3.71 4.53
C VAL A 97 16.10 2.44 5.12
N PRO A 98 16.90 1.37 5.31
CA PRO A 98 16.46 0.20 6.05
C PRO A 98 16.04 0.58 7.47
N ARG A 99 14.99 -0.08 7.99
CA ARG A 99 14.61 0.05 9.39
C ARG A 99 15.74 -0.48 10.27
N ASP A 100 16.16 0.30 11.24
CA ASP A 100 17.32 0.05 12.12
C ASP A 100 16.95 -0.59 13.47
N ILE A 101 15.65 -0.83 13.70
CA ILE A 101 15.10 -1.46 14.89
C ILE A 101 14.28 -2.71 14.54
N PRO A 102 14.16 -3.69 15.46
CA PRO A 102 13.35 -4.89 15.22
C PRO A 102 11.87 -4.60 14.92
N MET A 103 11.19 -5.64 14.44
CA MET A 103 9.72 -5.67 14.37
C MET A 103 9.11 -5.93 15.74
#